data_AF-A0A367EKN8-F1
#
_entry.id   AF-A0A367EKN8-F1
#
_cell.length_a   1.000
_cell.length_b   1.000
_cell.length_c   1.000
_cell.angle_alpha   90.00
_cell.angle_beta   90.00
_cell.angle_gamma   90.00
#
_symmetry.space_group_name_H-M   'P 1'
#
loop_
_entity.id
_entity.type
_entity.pdbx_description
1 polymer ?
#
loop_
_entity_poly.entity_id
_entity_poly.type
_entity_poly.pdbx_seq_one_letter_code
_entity_poly.pdbx_strand_id
1 'polypeptide(L)' 'MSCLGPHQLCRGCGGTGTVHGGALYVSDHGAGESVAAPHGCRHCQERGFSCQAPTHCEGEHHADTPVIRLDRRPPA' A
#
# COMPACT_ATOMS: atom_id res chain seq x y z
N MET A 1 -4.94 17.23 5.77
CA MET A 1 -3.85 18.23 5.57
C MET A 1 -2.92 17.72 4.49
N SER A 2 -2.48 18.57 3.55
CA SER A 2 -1.54 18.19 2.50
C SER A 2 -0.16 17.88 3.12
N CYS A 3 0.21 16.60 3.15
CA CYS A 3 1.53 16.21 3.63
C CYS A 3 2.60 16.55 2.58
N LEU A 4 3.66 17.25 3.00
CA LEU A 4 4.77 17.66 2.13
C LEU A 4 5.79 16.53 1.87
N GLY A 5 5.62 15.35 2.49
CA GLY A 5 6.53 14.21 2.34
C GLY A 5 7.76 14.24 3.27
N PRO A 6 8.78 13.39 3.03
CA PRO A 6 8.93 12.51 1.87
C PRO A 6 8.11 11.21 1.96
N HIS A 7 7.44 10.84 0.86
CA HIS A 7 6.72 9.58 0.73
C HIS A 7 7.59 8.56 0.01
N GLN A 8 8.04 7.52 0.71
CA GLN A 8 8.85 6.44 0.13
C GLN A 8 7.94 5.34 -0.42
N LEU A 9 8.13 5.01 -1.69
CA LEU A 9 7.33 3.99 -2.36
C LEU A 9 7.48 2.64 -1.65
N CYS A 10 6.36 1.96 -1.39
CA CYS A 10 6.32 0.77 -0.55
C CYS A 10 7.07 -0.37 -1.24
N ARG A 11 8.07 -0.94 -0.56
CA ARG A 11 8.86 -2.06 -1.09
C ARG A 11 8.05 -3.35 -1.20
N GLY A 12 7.07 -3.54 -0.32
CA GLY A 12 6.27 -4.76 -0.26
C GLY A 12 5.26 -4.91 -1.40
N CYS A 13 4.66 -3.81 -1.86
CA CYS A 13 3.66 -3.83 -2.94
C CYS A 13 4.10 -3.14 -4.24
N GLY A 14 5.34 -2.62 -4.28
CA GLY A 14 5.84 -1.90 -5.45
C GLY A 14 5.03 -0.65 -5.79
N GLY A 15 4.38 -0.02 -4.81
CA GLY A 15 3.62 1.22 -5.02
C GLY A 15 2.12 1.04 -5.24
N THR A 16 1.64 -0.19 -5.43
CA THR A 16 0.25 -0.45 -5.84
C THR A 16 -0.77 -0.39 -4.70
N GLY A 17 -0.31 -0.41 -3.45
CA GLY A 17 -1.17 -0.55 -2.28
C GLY A 17 -1.74 -1.96 -2.08
N THR A 18 -1.56 -2.89 -3.03
CA THR A 18 -2.14 -4.24 -2.99
C THR A 18 -1.08 -5.32 -3.16
N VAL A 19 -1.35 -6.52 -2.67
CA VAL A 19 -0.54 -7.72 -2.86
C VAL A 19 -1.45 -8.88 -3.26
N HIS A 20 -1.00 -9.78 -4.13
CA HIS A 20 -1.78 -10.95 -4.49
C HIS A 20 -1.49 -12.10 -3.54
N GLY A 21 -2.54 -12.79 -3.09
CA GLY A 21 -2.45 -13.92 -2.17
C GLY A 21 -3.73 -14.77 -2.20
N GLY A 22 -3.73 -15.85 -1.41
CA GLY A 22 -4.90 -16.72 -1.31
C GLY A 22 -6.04 -16.03 -0.56
N ALA A 23 -7.25 -16.10 -1.11
CA ALA A 23 -8.50 -15.81 -0.44
C ALA A 23 -9.36 -17.08 -0.42
N LEU A 24 -10.15 -17.26 0.63
CA LEU A 24 -11.10 -18.34 0.72
C LEU A 24 -12.43 -17.90 0.10
N TYR A 25 -12.82 -18.53 -0.99
CA TYR A 25 -14.17 -18.45 -1.52
C TYR A 25 -15.01 -19.53 -0.83
N VAL A 26 -16.09 -19.13 -0.17
CA VAL A 26 -17.03 -20.07 0.46
C VAL A 26 -18.35 -20.00 -0.29
N SER A 27 -18.73 -21.12 -0.88
CA SER A 27 -20.04 -21.27 -1.50
C SER A 27 -21.17 -21.22 -0.46
N ASP A 28 -22.39 -20.97 -0.92
CA ASP A 28 -23.62 -21.04 -0.12
C ASP A 28 -23.86 -22.43 0.50
N HIS A 29 -23.32 -23.48 -0.12
CA HIS A 29 -23.32 -24.85 0.41
C HIS A 29 -22.18 -25.17 1.38
N GLY A 30 -21.32 -24.20 1.72
CA GLY A 30 -20.27 -24.33 2.73
C GLY A 30 -18.97 -24.99 2.24
N ALA A 31 -18.88 -25.34 0.95
CA ALA A 31 -17.61 -25.76 0.36
C ALA A 31 -16.69 -24.54 0.17
N GLY A 32 -15.45 -24.66 0.65
CA GLY A 32 -14.42 -23.62 0.57
C GLY A 32 -13.32 -23.95 -0.44
N GLU A 33 -12.96 -22.97 -1.27
CA GLU A 33 -11.86 -23.08 -2.24
C GLU A 33 -10.88 -21.91 -2.07
N SER A 34 -9.60 -22.18 -2.30
CA SER A 34 -8.57 -21.14 -2.32
C SER A 34 -8.47 -20.52 -3.71
N VAL A 35 -8.64 -19.21 -3.80
CA VAL A 35 -8.53 -18.44 -5.04
C VAL A 35 -7.46 -17.36 -4.88
N ALA A 36 -6.74 -17.05 -5.96
CA ALA A 36 -5.82 -15.92 -5.96
C ALA A 36 -6.62 -14.61 -6.06
N ALA A 37 -6.42 -13.70 -5.09
CA ALA A 37 -7.13 -12.44 -5.02
C ALA A 37 -6.20 -11.29 -4.57
N PRO A 38 -6.52 -10.03 -4.92
CA PRO A 38 -5.83 -8.87 -4.37
C PRO A 38 -6.21 -8.67 -2.90
N HIS A 39 -5.21 -8.42 -2.07
CA HIS A 39 -5.33 -8.05 -0.67
C HIS A 39 -4.69 -6.70 -0.43
N GLY A 40 -5.16 -5.99 0.59
CA GLY A 40 -4.52 -4.77 1.04
C GLY A 40 -3.09 -5.01 1.52
N CYS A 41 -2.14 -4.20 1.05
CA CYS A 41 -0.76 -4.31 1.50
C CYS A 41 -0.63 -3.80 2.94
N ARG A 42 -0.49 -4.72 3.89
CA ARG A 42 -0.35 -4.39 5.32
C ARG A 42 0.86 -3.52 5.63
N HIS A 43 1.94 -3.64 4.86
CA HIS A 43 3.17 -2.86 5.10
C HIS A 43 2.97 -1.35 4.92
N CYS A 44 2.14 -0.96 3.95
CA CYS A 44 1.82 0.45 3.70
C CYS A 44 0.38 0.82 4.05
N GLN A 45 -0.37 -0.10 4.69
CA GLN A 45 -1.78 0.06 4.99
C GLN A 45 -2.56 0.55 3.76
N GLU A 46 -2.33 -0.14 2.63
CA GLU A 46 -3.03 0.12 1.35
C GLU A 46 -2.69 1.45 0.66
N ARG A 47 -1.75 2.22 1.21
CA ARG A 47 -1.39 3.55 0.66
C ARG A 47 -0.45 3.50 -0.55
N GLY A 48 0.26 2.39 -0.75
CA GLY A 48 1.30 2.27 -1.79
C GLY A 48 2.64 2.92 -1.43
N PHE A 49 2.72 3.67 -0.33
CA PHE A 49 3.95 4.28 0.17
C PHE A 49 3.93 4.41 1.69
N SER A 50 5.09 4.69 2.28
CA SER A 50 5.23 5.09 3.68
C SER A 50 5.61 6.57 3.75
N CYS A 51 4.90 7.34 4.56
CA CYS A 51 5.33 8.70 4.87
C CYS A 51 6.46 8.66 5.91
N GLN A 52 7.54 9.40 5.65
CA GLN A 52 8.69 9.52 6.55
C GLN A 52 8.69 10.85 7.32
N ALA A 53 7.60 11.62 7.24
CA ALA A 53 7.46 12.85 8.02
C ALA A 53 7.35 12.55 9.53
N PRO A 54 7.83 13.45 10.41
CA PRO A 54 7.77 13.24 11.87
C PRO A 54 6.35 13.09 12.40
N THR A 55 5.40 13.80 11.80
CA THR A 55 3.98 13.60 12.02
C THR A 55 3.42 12.77 10.87
N HIS A 56 2.77 11.66 11.21
CA HIS A 56 2.13 10.83 10.19
C HIS A 56 1.08 11.67 9.46
N CYS A 57 1.08 11.57 8.14
CA CYS A 57 0.06 12.23 7.35
C CYS A 57 -1.29 11.59 7.61
N GLU A 58 -2.27 12.43 7.95
CA GLU A 58 -3.65 12.04 8.12
C GLU A 58 -4.46 12.50 6.90
N GLY A 59 -5.22 11.55 6.34
CA GLY A 59 -6.09 11.78 5.18
C GLY A 59 -5.85 10.82 4.01
N GLU A 60 -6.69 11.01 2.97
CA GLU A 60 -6.54 10.38 1.67
C GLU A 60 -5.37 11.02 0.91
N HIS A 61 -4.63 10.18 0.22
CA HIS A 61 -3.55 10.59 -0.67
C HIS A 61 -4.02 10.37 -2.10
N HIS A 62 -4.09 11.44 -2.88
CA HIS A 62 -4.50 11.37 -4.28
C HIS A 62 -3.33 10.97 -5.16
N ALA A 63 -3.62 10.61 -6.41
CA ALA A 63 -2.63 10.15 -7.40
C ALA A 63 -1.43 11.10 -7.57
N ASP A 64 -1.62 12.40 -7.28
CA ASP A 64 -0.59 13.43 -7.38
C ASP A 64 0.30 13.56 -6.14
N THR A 65 0.14 12.68 -5.14
CA THR A 65 0.98 12.69 -3.94
C THR A 65 2.43 12.40 -4.34
N PRO A 66 3.38 13.32 -4.08
CA PRO A 66 4.75 13.15 -4.54
C PRO A 66 5.40 11.97 -3.82
N VAL A 67 5.78 10.94 -4.58
CA VAL A 67 6.45 9.73 -4.11
C VAL A 67 7.88 9.63 -4.63
N ILE A 68 8.80 9.29 -3.73
CA ILE A 68 10.19 8.98 -4.02
C ILE A 68 10.27 7.50 -4.37
N ARG A 69 10.79 7.20 -5.57
CA ARG A 69 10.96 5.83 -6.06
C ARG A 69 11.99 5.07 -5.22
N LEU A 70 11.82 3.74 -5.12
CA LEU A 70 12.64 2.84 -4.30
C LEU A 70 14.16 2.93 -4.58
N ASP A 71 14.53 3.22 -5.83
CA ASP A 71 15.89 3.32 -6.35
C ASP A 71 16.56 4.67 -6.03
N ARG A 72 15.81 5.64 -5.50
CA ARG A 72 16.34 6.93 -5.07
C ARG A 72 16.46 6.98 -3.55
N ARG A 73 17.68 7.13 -3.05
CA ARG A 73 17.93 7.54 -1.66
C ARG A 73 17.32 8.94 -1.46
N PRO A 74 16.48 9.19 -0.44
CA PRO A 74 16.01 10.55 -0.16
C PRO A 74 17.23 11.48 0.07
N PRO A 75 17.18 12.74 -0.40
CA PRO A 75 18.25 13.70 -0.14
C PRO A 75 18.44 13.87 1.38
N ALA A 76 19.71 13.97 1.79
CA ALA A 76 20.12 14.11 3.19
C ALA A 76 19.65 15.44 3.80
#